data_AF-A0A937MW75-F1
#
_entry.id   AF-A0A937MW75-F1
#
_cell.length_a   1.000
_cell.length_b   1.000
_cell.length_c   1.000
_cell.angle_alpha   90.00
_cell.angle_beta   90.00
_cell.angle_gamma   90.00
#
_symmetry.space_group_name_H-M   'P 1'
#
loop_
_entity.id
_entity.type
_entity.pdbx_description
1 polymer ?
#
loop_
_entity_poly.entity_id
_entity_poly.type
_entity_poly.pdbx_seq_one_letter_code
_entity_poly.pdbx_strand_id
1 'polypeptide(L)' 'MDINPALLEKVSKENTEFRELYEEHSNLKQKVEAFNKTKLITPEQEVEKKKHQKQKLSLKDRMEKILSLYEEATH' A
#
# COMPACT_ATOMS: atom_id res chain seq x y z
N MET A 1 -8.17 -3.00 6.04
CA MET A 1 -6.71 -2.80 6.12
C MET A 1 -6.50 -2.55 7.58
N ASP A 2 -6.17 -3.61 8.29
CA ASP A 2 -6.22 -3.65 9.74
C ASP A 2 -4.77 -3.71 10.20
N ILE A 3 -3.98 -2.77 9.69
CA ILE A 3 -2.63 -2.54 10.18
C ILE A 3 -2.80 -1.79 11.48
N ASN A 4 -2.32 -2.36 12.58
CA ASN A 4 -2.41 -1.74 13.89
C ASN A 4 -1.74 -0.34 13.84
N PRO A 5 -2.46 0.75 14.08
CA PRO A 5 -1.90 2.11 13.98
C PRO A 5 -0.70 2.32 14.91
N ALA A 6 -0.65 1.63 16.06
CA ALA A 6 0.49 1.68 16.97
C ALA A 6 1.76 1.04 16.37
N LEU A 7 1.60 -0.09 15.66
CA LEU A 7 2.69 -0.78 14.98
C LEU A 7 3.13 0.02 13.75
N LEU A 8 2.17 0.57 13.00
CA LEU A 8 2.38 1.47 11.88
C LEU A 8 3.25 2.66 12.27
N GLU A 9 2.94 3.32 13.39
CA GLU A 9 3.67 4.52 13.82
C GLU A 9 5.10 4.18 14.26
N LYS A 10 5.31 3.06 14.97
CA LYS A 10 6.65 2.60 15.34
C LYS A 10 7.49 2.26 14.11
N VAL A 11 6.96 1.38 13.26
CA VAL A 11 7.66 0.95 12.03
C VAL A 11 7.88 2.14 11.12
N SER A 12 6.95 3.08 11.00
CA SER A 12 7.15 4.29 10.18
C SER A 12 8.17 5.26 10.77
N LYS A 13 8.45 5.23 12.08
CA LYS A 13 9.50 6.02 12.73
C LYS A 13 10.87 5.36 12.59
N GLU A 14 10.94 4.04 12.71
CA GLU A 14 12.19 3.28 12.66
C GLU A 14 12.58 2.85 11.24
N ASN A 15 11.60 2.71 10.35
CA ASN A 15 11.76 2.19 8.99
C ASN A 15 11.23 3.17 7.95
N THR A 16 12.16 3.89 7.31
CA THR A 16 11.84 4.80 6.21
C THR A 16 11.23 4.07 5.01
N GLU A 17 11.67 2.84 4.71
CA GLU A 17 11.14 2.05 3.60
C GLU A 17 9.65 1.75 3.79
N PHE A 18 9.23 1.38 5.00
CA PHE A 18 7.81 1.19 5.30
C PHE A 18 6.97 2.45 5.08
N ARG A 19 7.48 3.61 5.49
CA ARG A 19 6.81 4.90 5.30
C ARG A 19 6.60 5.18 3.81
N GLU A 20 7.63 4.97 2.99
CA GLU A 20 7.54 5.15 1.54
C GLU A 20 6.54 4.17 0.92
N LEU A 21 6.57 2.89 1.31
CA LEU A 21 5.60 1.88 0.86
C LEU A 21 4.16 2.27 1.22
N TYR A 22 3.94 2.82 2.41
CA TYR A 22 2.63 3.26 2.88
C TYR A 22 2.10 4.45 2.07
N GLU A 23 2.96 5.43 1.82
CA GLU A 23 2.64 6.59 1.00
C GLU A 23 2.31 6.18 -0.43
N GLU A 24 3.13 5.30 -1.03
CA GLU A 24 2.90 4.77 -2.37
C GLU A 24 1.61 3.95 -2.44
N HIS A 25 1.30 3.15 -1.42
CA HIS A 25 0.05 2.39 -1.37
C HIS A 25 -1.18 3.30 -1.28
N SER A 26 -1.12 4.36 -0.47
CA SER A 26 -2.19 5.36 -0.38
C SER A 26 -2.36 6.10 -1.72
N ASN A 27 -1.25 6.47 -2.37
CA ASN A 27 -1.29 7.10 -3.69
C ASN A 27 -1.95 6.19 -4.73
N LEU A 28 -1.54 4.92 -4.80
CA LEU A 28 -2.15 3.93 -5.70
C LEU A 28 -3.63 3.70 -5.38
N LYS A 29 -4.03 3.70 -4.10
CA LYS A 29 -5.43 3.58 -3.69
C LYS A 29 -6.24 4.78 -4.19
N GLN A 30 -5.76 6.00 -4.01
CA GLN A 30 -6.42 7.20 -4.53
C GLN A 30 -6.53 7.17 -6.05
N LYS A 31 -5.48 6.76 -6.77
CA LYS A 31 -5.54 6.58 -8.23
C LYS A 31 -6.60 5.57 -8.63
N VAL A 32 -6.62 4.38 -8.02
CA VAL A 32 -7.64 3.34 -8.28
C VAL A 32 -9.06 3.82 -7.96
N GLU A 33 -9.25 4.59 -6.89
CA GLU A 33 -10.55 5.19 -6.55
C GLU A 33 -10.95 6.27 -7.55
N ALA A 34 -10.02 7.12 -8.00
CA ALA A 34 -10.27 8.11 -9.05
C ALA A 34 -10.70 7.42 -10.35
N PHE A 35 -10.01 6.36 -10.76
CA PHE A 35 -10.42 5.55 -11.91
C PHE A 35 -11.80 4.89 -11.71
N ASN A 36 -12.12 4.40 -10.51
CA ASN A 36 -13.45 3.83 -10.23
C ASN A 36 -14.58 4.87 -10.23
N LYS A 37 -14.30 6.12 -9.82
CA LYS A 37 -15.28 7.20 -9.86
C LYS A 37 -15.64 7.62 -11.29
N THR A 38 -14.71 7.44 -12.22
CA THR A 38 -14.96 7.68 -13.64
C THR A 38 -15.84 6.56 -14.20
N LYS A 39 -17.11 6.86 -14.49
CA LYS A 39 -18.07 5.90 -15.08
C LYS A 39 -17.65 5.34 -16.45
N LEU A 40 -16.73 6.03 -17.14
CA LEU A 40 -16.21 5.66 -18.46
C LEU A 40 -14.68 5.60 -18.37
N ILE A 41 -14.15 4.49 -17.86
CA ILE A 41 -12.72 4.19 -17.93
C ILE A 41 -12.40 3.69 -19.34
N THR A 42 -11.43 4.33 -19.98
CA THR A 42 -10.91 3.87 -21.27
C THR A 42 -10.13 2.56 -21.11
N PRO A 43 -9.92 1.78 -22.20
CA PRO A 43 -9.14 0.54 -22.15
C PRO A 43 -7.73 0.75 -21.56
N GLU A 44 -7.11 1.90 -21.81
CA GLU A 44 -5.84 2.28 -21.16
C GLU A 44 -5.98 2.41 -19.65
N GLN A 45 -7.05 3.07 -19.17
CA GLN A 45 -7.31 3.23 -17.74
C GLN A 45 -7.67 1.91 -17.05
N GLU A 46 -8.31 0.96 -17.73
CA GLU A 46 -8.52 -0.40 -17.20
C GLU A 46 -7.19 -1.13 -16.95
N VAL A 47 -6.26 -1.03 -17.91
CA VAL A 47 -4.91 -1.60 -17.79
C VAL A 47 -4.16 -0.92 -16.64
N GLU A 48 -4.21 0.41 -16.55
CA GLU A 48 -3.63 1.14 -15.43
C GLU A 48 -4.25 0.71 -14.11
N LYS A 49 -5.58 0.70 -13.97
CA LYS A 49 -6.28 0.27 -12.76
C LYS A 49 -5.88 -1.13 -12.32
N LYS A 50 -5.72 -2.08 -13.25
CA LYS A 50 -5.22 -3.43 -12.97
C LYS A 50 -3.76 -3.40 -12.50
N LYS A 51 -2.91 -2.59 -13.13
CA LYS A 51 -1.51 -2.41 -12.72
C LYS A 51 -1.42 -1.84 -11.30
N HIS A 52 -2.19 -0.80 -11.00
CA HIS A 52 -2.26 -0.18 -9.67
C HIS A 52 -2.80 -1.16 -8.61
N GLN A 53 -3.78 -2.00 -8.94
CA GLN A 53 -4.24 -3.08 -8.04
C GLN A 53 -3.15 -4.10 -7.75
N LYS A 54 -2.41 -4.55 -8.78
CA LYS A 54 -1.27 -5.46 -8.57
C LYS A 54 -0.19 -4.82 -7.71
N GLN A 55 0.17 -3.57 -7.99
CA GLN A 55 1.16 -2.84 -7.19
C GLN A 55 0.68 -2.67 -5.74
N LYS A 56 -0.59 -2.34 -5.50
CA LYS A 56 -1.17 -2.33 -4.14
C LYS A 56 -1.00 -3.68 -3.44
N LEU A 57 -1.20 -4.79 -4.15
CA LEU A 57 -1.03 -6.13 -3.58
C LEU A 57 0.43 -6.36 -3.17
N SER A 58 1.38 -6.02 -4.04
CA SER A 58 2.81 -6.12 -3.75
C SER A 58 3.26 -5.21 -2.60
N LEU A 59 2.72 -4.00 -2.51
CA LEU A 59 2.99 -3.09 -1.39
C LEU A 59 2.41 -3.64 -0.08
N LYS A 60 1.21 -4.24 -0.12
CA LYS A 60 0.61 -4.90 1.04
C LYS A 60 1.51 -6.05 1.53
N ASP A 61 1.97 -6.88 0.59
CA ASP A 61 2.86 -8.01 0.87
C ASP A 61 4.19 -7.55 1.50
N ARG A 62 4.79 -6.50 0.94
CA ARG A 62 5.98 -5.86 1.53
C ARG A 62 5.73 -5.29 2.91
N MET A 63 4.60 -4.61 3.13
CA MET A 63 4.24 -4.09 4.45
C MET A 63 4.11 -5.22 5.46
N GLU A 64 3.35 -6.27 5.16
CA GLU A 64 3.20 -7.42 6.06
C GLU A 64 4.55 -8.08 6.35
N LYS A 65 5.45 -8.16 5.36
CA LYS A 65 6.80 -8.67 5.57
C LYS A 65 7.62 -7.81 6.52
N ILE A 66 7.58 -6.48 6.36
CA ILE A 66 8.26 -5.57 7.29
C ILE A 66 7.66 -5.68 8.69
N LEU A 67 6.33 -5.72 8.81
CA LEU A 67 5.66 -5.86 10.11
C LEU A 67 6.07 -7.17 10.80
N SER A 68 6.07 -8.29 10.07
CA SER A 68 6.52 -9.59 10.58
C SER A 68 7.97 -9.53 11.07
N LEU A 69 8.87 -8.93 10.29
CA LEU A 69 10.28 -8.76 10.69
C LEU A 69 10.42 -7.90 11.94
N TYR A 70 9.61 -6.85 12.08
CA TYR A 70 9.60 -5.98 13.26
C TYR A 70 9.01 -6.67 14.49
N GLU A 71 7.93 -7.44 14.33
CA GLU A 71 7.36 -8.23 15.41
C GLU A 71 8.35 -9.27 15.91
N GLU A 72 9.07 -9.95 15.02
CA GLU A 72 10.15 -10.89 15.38
C GLU A 72 11.33 -10.17 16.05
N ALA A 73 11.73 -9.00 15.58
CA ALA A 73 12.86 -8.26 16.14
C ALA A 73 12.56 -7.62 17.51
N THR A 74 11.28 -7.45 17.86
CA THR A 74 10.85 -6.84 19.13
C THR A 74 10.48 -7.89 20.20
N HIS A 75 10.59 -9.19 19.88
CA HIS A 75 10.36 -10.31 20.81
C HIS A 75 11.68 -10.88 21.36
#